data_AF-A0A0G0GU71-F1
#
_entry.id   AF-A0A0G0GU71-F1
#
_cell.length_a   1.000
_cell.length_b   1.000
_cell.length_c   1.000
_cell.angle_alpha   90.00
_cell.angle_beta   90.00
_cell.angle_gamma   90.00
#
_symmetry.space_group_name_H-M   'P 1'
#
loop_
_entity.id
_entity.type
_entity.pdbx_description
1 polymer ?
#
loop_
_entity_poly.entity_id
_entity_poly.type
_entity_poly.pdbx_seq_one_letter_code
_entity_poly.pdbx_strand_id
1 'polypeptide(L)' 'MSQTQYLKMLEREINKINKRIDLKILQGQEYRREARDHKLLLRKVRYHTRQSFGQKVIHFFFQRNIYA' A
#
# COMPACT_ATOMS: atom_id res chain seq x y z
N MET A 1 4.31 16.90 0.46
CA MET A 1 4.53 15.45 0.63
C MET A 1 4.61 14.81 -0.75
N SER A 2 5.74 14.20 -1.10
CA SER A 2 5.84 13.43 -2.35
C SER A 2 5.10 12.10 -2.21
N GLN A 3 4.66 11.50 -3.33
CA GLN A 3 4.04 10.17 -3.34
C GLN A 3 4.93 9.11 -2.67
N THR A 4 6.25 9.24 -2.82
CA THR A 4 7.24 8.35 -2.20
C THR A 4 7.29 8.51 -0.68
N GLN A 5 7.14 9.73 -0.16
CA GLN A 5 7.05 9.98 1.29
C GLN A 5 5.76 9.40 1.87
N TYR A 6 4.63 9.53 1.16
CA TYR A 6 3.36 8.96 1.58
C TYR A 6 3.42 7.43 1.66
N LEU A 7 4.02 6.76 0.67
CA LEU A 7 4.21 5.31 0.68
C LEU A 7 5.13 4.86 1.82
N LYS A 8 6.24 5.57 2.06
CA LYS A 8 7.12 5.30 3.21
C LYS A 8 6.39 5.45 4.55
N MET A 9 5.49 6.42 4.66
CA MET A 9 4.68 6.59 5.87
C MET A 9 3.73 5.41 6.09
N LEU A 10 3.02 4.99 5.04
CA LEU A 10 2.13 3.82 5.09
C LEU A 10 2.89 2.53 5.44
N GLU A 11 4.09 2.35 4.91
CA GLU A 11 4.94 1.20 5.20
C GLU A 11 5.37 1.16 6.68
N ARG A 12 5.71 2.32 7.27
CA ARG A 12 6.00 2.42 8.71
C ARG A 12 4.78 2.07 9.56
N GLU A 13 3.61 2.54 9.18
CA GLU A 13 2.36 2.25 9.88
C GLU A 13 2.02 0.75 9.84
N ILE A 14 2.17 0.12 8.67
CA ILE A 14 2.02 -1.33 8.48
C ILE A 14 2.98 -2.10 9.39
N ASN A 15 4.26 -1.74 9.42
CA ASN A 15 5.26 -2.39 10.26
C ASN A 15 4.96 -2.24 11.76
N LYS A 16 4.40 -1.10 12.18
CA LYS A 16 3.96 -0.89 13.57
C LYS A 16 2.80 -1.80 13.94
N ILE A 17 1.84 -2.01 13.03
CA ILE A 17 0.73 -2.94 13.26
C ILE A 17 1.23 -4.38 13.32
N ASN A 18 2.16 -4.79 12.45
CA ASN A 18 2.75 -6.12 12.49
C ASN A 18 3.40 -6.42 13.84
N LYS A 19 4.25 -5.51 14.34
CA LYS A 19 4.85 -5.66 15.68
C LYS A 19 3.81 -5.84 16.78
N ARG A 20 2.66 -5.15 16.71
CA ARG A 20 1.57 -5.32 17.68
C ARG A 20 0.89 -6.68 17.53
N ILE A 21 0.64 -7.13 16.30
CA ILE A 21 0.08 -8.45 16.03
C ILE A 21 1.01 -9.53 16.59
N ASP A 22 2.31 -9.43 16.31
CA ASP A 22 3.31 -10.40 16.78
C ASP A 22 3.30 -10.49 18.32
N LEU A 23 3.31 -9.35 19.01
CA LEU A 23 3.21 -9.31 20.47
C LEU A 23 1.92 -9.96 20.98
N LYS A 24 0.79 -9.69 20.33
CA LYS A 24 -0.49 -10.30 20.70
C LYS A 24 -0.52 -11.81 20.46
N ILE A 25 0.09 -12.29 19.38
CA ILE A 25 0.23 -13.72 19.09
C ILE A 25 1.04 -14.38 20.20
N LEU A 26 2.19 -13.82 20.57
CA LEU A 26 3.04 -14.34 21.64
C LEU A 26 2.31 -14.38 22.99
N GLN A 27 1.44 -13.41 23.25
CA GLN A 27 0.65 -13.34 24.48
C GLN A 27 -0.64 -14.18 24.42
N GLY A 28 -0.94 -14.85 23.30
CA GLY A 28 -2.20 -15.57 23.10
C GLY A 28 -3.44 -14.67 23.07
N GLN A 29 -3.28 -13.38 22.81
CA GLN A 29 -4.36 -12.39 22.77
C GLN A 29 -4.99 -12.26 21.38
N GLU A 30 -6.25 -11.83 21.35
CA GLU A 30 -6.94 -11.57 20.08
C GLU A 30 -6.34 -10.35 19.36
N TYR A 31 -5.94 -10.57 18.10
CA TYR A 31 -5.36 -9.55 17.21
C TYR A 31 -6.23 -9.25 15.98
N ARG A 32 -7.51 -9.69 15.98
CA ARG A 32 -8.41 -9.54 14.82
C ARG A 32 -8.60 -8.08 14.41
N ARG A 33 -8.62 -7.15 15.36
CA ARG A 33 -8.75 -5.72 15.09
C ARG A 33 -7.55 -5.19 14.31
N GLU A 34 -6.34 -5.47 14.80
CA GLU A 34 -5.09 -5.08 14.16
C GLU A 34 -4.95 -5.68 12.76
N ALA A 35 -5.37 -6.94 12.58
CA ALA A 35 -5.35 -7.59 11.27
C ALA A 35 -6.31 -6.92 10.26
N ARG A 36 -7.47 -6.43 10.70
CA ARG A 36 -8.40 -5.66 9.85
C ARG A 36 -7.77 -4.33 9.42
N ASP A 37 -7.16 -3.61 10.36
CA ASP A 37 -6.50 -2.33 10.08
C ASP A 37 -5.32 -2.51 9.13
N HIS A 38 -4.50 -3.55 9.33
CA HIS A 38 -3.41 -3.94 8.43
C HIS A 38 -3.92 -4.18 7.00
N LYS A 39 -5.01 -4.96 6.86
CA LYS A 39 -5.63 -5.25 5.55
C LYS A 39 -6.15 -3.98 4.86
N LEU A 40 -6.69 -3.02 5.61
CA LEU A 40 -7.14 -1.73 5.07
C LEU A 40 -5.97 -0.88 4.56
N LEU A 41 -4.86 -0.82 5.30
CA LEU A 41 -3.66 -0.10 4.85
C LEU A 41 -3.05 -0.73 3.59
N LEU A 42 -3.00 -2.05 3.50
CA LEU A 42 -2.53 -2.75 2.29
C LEU A 42 -3.39 -2.43 1.05
N ARG A 43 -4.72 -2.31 1.22
CA ARG A 43 -5.61 -1.88 0.13
C ARG A 43 -5.30 -0.45 -0.33
N LYS A 44 -5.04 0.47 0.61
CA LYS A 44 -4.65 1.86 0.29
C LYS A 44 -3.34 1.91 -0.47
N VAL A 45 -2.32 1.14 -0.05
CA VAL A 45 -1.05 1.03 -0.76
C VAL A 45 -1.28 0.54 -2.20
N ARG A 46 -2.00 -0.58 -2.37
CA ARG A 46 -2.28 -1.14 -3.71
C ARG A 46 -3.00 -0.18 -4.63
N TYR A 47 -3.97 0.58 -4.12
CA TYR A 47 -4.69 1.58 -4.92
C TYR A 47 -3.75 2.65 -5.46
N HIS A 48 -2.88 3.20 -4.60
CA HIS A 48 -1.92 4.22 -4.99
C HIS A 48 -0.86 3.67 -5.96
N THR A 49 -0.38 2.44 -5.76
CA THR A 49 0.55 1.80 -6.70
C THR A 49 -0.09 1.58 -8.08
N ARG A 50 -1.34 1.07 -8.12
CA ARG A 50 -2.04 0.79 -9.38
C ARG A 50 -2.32 2.05 -10.22
N GLN A 51 -2.66 3.17 -9.58
CA GLN A 51 -2.83 4.43 -10.31
C GLN A 51 -1.54 4.87 -11.02
N SER A 52 -0.39 4.77 -10.34
CA SER A 52 0.91 5.16 -10.93
C SER A 52 1.32 4.28 -12.11
N PHE A 53 1.04 2.98 -12.04
CA PHE A 53 1.37 2.04 -13.12
C PHE A 53 0.37 2.14 -14.28
N GLY A 54 -0.93 2.25 -14.00
CA GLY A 54 -1.96 2.41 -15.03
C GLY A 54 -1.77 3.67 -15.87
N GLN A 55 -1.41 4.79 -15.24
CA GLN A 55 -1.07 6.02 -15.97
C GLN A 55 0.15 5.85 -16.87
N LYS A 56 1.21 5.15 -16.41
CA LYS A 56 2.41 4.88 -17.22
C LYS A 56 2.12 3.96 -18.40
N VAL A 57 1.29 2.94 -18.21
CA VAL A 57 0.85 2.03 -19.26
C VAL A 57 0.01 2.78 -20.30
N ILE A 58 -1.02 3.51 -19.87
CA ILE A 58 -1.83 4.34 -20.78
C ILE A 58 -0.94 5.30 -21.56
N HIS A 59 -0.04 6.03 -20.90
CA HIS A 59 0.88 6.94 -21.58
C HIS A 59 1.74 6.21 -22.64
N PHE A 60 2.32 5.05 -22.31
CA PHE A 60 3.13 4.27 -23.25
C PHE A 60 2.34 3.74 -24.46
N PHE A 61 1.10 3.28 -24.26
CA PHE A 61 0.26 2.75 -25.33
C PHE A 61 -0.40 3.84 -26.18
N PHE A 62 -0.72 5.00 -25.60
CA PHE A 62 -1.35 6.12 -26.32
C PHE A 62 -0.34 7.11 -26.94
N GLN A 63 0.95 7.10 -26.57
CA GLN A 63 1.99 7.91 -27.24
C GLN A 63 2.39 7.41 -28.63
N ARG A 64 1.94 6.24 -29.08
CA ARG A 64 2.36 5.63 -30.36
C ARG A 64 1.52 6.01 -31.58
N ASN A 65 0.60 6.97 -31.49
CA ASN A 65 -0.37 7.29 -32.56
C ASN A 65 -0.29 8.72 -33.11
N ILE A 66 0.87 9.38 -33.07
CA ILE A 66 1.09 10.66 -33.74
C ILE A 66 2.43 10.63 -34.47
N TYR A 67 2.54 9.81 -35.53
CA TYR A 67 3.43 9.98 -36.68
C TYR A 67 2.91 9.02 -37.76
N ALA A 68 1.88 9.45 -38.49
CA ALA A 68 1.47 8.90 -39.78
C ALA A 68 1.74 9.99 -40.83
#